data_AF-A0A849ZFB0-F1
#
_entry.id   AF-A0A849ZFB0-F1
#
_cell.length_a   1.000
_cell.length_b   1.000
_cell.length_c   1.000
_cell.angle_alpha   90.00
_cell.angle_beta   90.00
_cell.angle_gamma   90.00
#
_symmetry.space_group_name_H-M   'P 1'
#
loop_
_entity.id
_entity.type
_entity.pdbx_description
1 polymer ?
#
loop_
_entity_poly.entity_id
_entity_poly.type
_entity_poly.pdbx_seq_one_letter_code
_entity_poly.pdbx_strand_id
1 'polypeptide(L)'
;MTLAQAAALVDGRIGAGDPGLSIRAVAPLVSAPPGSIAAVIGKSAVLRLAKSRAAALLVTEVMAGTAGDRPHIIVDRPGDAARLLEKHLRTRA
;
A
#
# COMPACT_ATOMS: atom_id res chain seq x y z
N MET A 1 12.39 -1.91 0.06
CA MET A 1 12.04 -2.41 1.42
C MET A 1 11.06 -3.57 1.28
N THR A 2 10.86 -4.39 2.30
CA THR A 2 9.83 -5.45 2.29
C THR A 2 8.47 -4.93 2.76
N LEU A 3 7.40 -5.69 2.54
CA LEU A 3 6.05 -5.37 3.03
C LEU A 3 6.02 -5.26 4.56
N ALA A 4 6.73 -6.14 5.27
CA ALA A 4 6.88 -6.06 6.74
C ALA A 4 7.57 -4.78 7.20
N GLN A 5 8.65 -4.38 6.51
CA GLN A 5 9.35 -3.13 6.82
C GLN A 5 8.47 -1.91 6.55
N ALA A 6 7.70 -1.95 5.46
CA ALA A 6 6.73 -0.90 5.15
C ALA A 6 5.65 -0.80 6.22
N ALA A 7 5.10 -1.94 6.68
CA ALA A 7 4.09 -1.99 7.73
C ALA A 7 4.61 -1.42 9.06
N ALA A 8 5.80 -1.84 9.48
CA ALA A 8 6.43 -1.32 10.69
C ALA A 8 6.70 0.20 10.62
N LEU A 9 7.11 0.72 9.45
CA LEU A 9 7.39 2.15 9.29
C LEU A 9 6.15 3.03 9.45
N VAL A 10 4.99 2.54 9.00
CA VAL A 10 3.72 3.29 9.02
C VAL A 10 2.86 2.96 10.23
N ASP A 11 3.39 2.21 11.20
CA ASP A 11 2.66 1.67 12.34
C ASP A 11 1.36 0.93 11.92
N GLY A 12 1.51 0.12 10.87
CA GLY A 12 0.41 -0.61 10.24
C GLY A 12 0.51 -2.13 10.43
N ARG A 13 -0.61 -2.82 10.14
CA ARG A 13 -0.71 -4.28 10.23
C ARG A 13 -0.83 -4.88 8.83
N ILE A 14 -0.06 -5.94 8.53
CA ILE A 14 -0.26 -6.70 7.29
C ILE A 14 -1.62 -7.42 7.38
N GLY A 15 -2.54 -7.09 6.47
CA GLY A 15 -3.84 -7.75 6.39
C GLY A 15 -3.83 -8.97 5.48
N ALA A 16 -3.06 -8.92 4.38
CA ALA A 16 -2.78 -10.06 3.52
C ALA A 16 -1.46 -9.88 2.77
N GLY A 17 -0.95 -10.97 2.18
CA GLY A 17 0.25 -10.98 1.34
C GLY A 17 1.52 -11.45 2.06
N ASP A 18 2.55 -11.74 1.26
CA ASP A 18 3.86 -12.18 1.75
C ASP A 18 4.61 -11.00 2.45
N PRO A 19 4.98 -11.14 3.74
CA PRO A 19 5.80 -10.14 4.45
C PRO A 19 7.15 -9.84 3.77
N GLY A 20 7.70 -10.78 2.99
CA GLY A 20 8.93 -10.65 2.22
C GLY A 20 8.78 -9.89 0.89
N LEU A 21 7.56 -9.57 0.47
CA LEU A 21 7.28 -8.90 -0.81
C LEU A 21 8.06 -7.59 -0.93
N SER A 22 8.80 -7.43 -2.04
CA SER A 22 9.63 -6.24 -2.27
C SER A 22 8.79 -5.05 -2.75
N ILE A 23 8.85 -3.96 -1.99
CA ILE A 23 8.28 -2.65 -2.31
C ILE A 23 9.41 -1.69 -2.69
N ARG A 24 9.31 -1.15 -3.90
CA ARG A 24 10.34 -0.29 -4.52
C ARG A 24 9.94 1.17 -4.61
N ALA A 25 8.65 1.45 -4.68
CA ALA A 25 8.13 2.81 -4.85
C ALA A 25 6.75 2.96 -4.21
N VAL A 26 6.35 4.20 -3.96
CA VAL A 26 4.97 4.58 -3.71
C VAL A 26 4.43 5.21 -4.99
N ALA A 27 3.23 4.83 -5.41
CA ALA A 27 2.62 5.38 -6.62
C ALA A 27 1.09 5.48 -6.53
N PRO A 28 0.47 6.40 -7.28
CA PRO A 28 -0.99 6.47 -7.36
C PRO A 28 -1.60 5.19 -7.91
N LEU A 29 -2.75 4.77 -7.36
CA LEU A 29 -3.41 3.50 -7.68
C LEU A 29 -3.59 3.23 -9.19
N VAL A 30 -3.89 4.28 -9.97
CA VAL A 30 -4.16 4.20 -11.42
C VAL A 30 -2.90 4.11 -12.29
N SER A 31 -1.76 4.60 -11.79
CA SER A 31 -0.50 4.67 -12.52
C SER A 31 0.61 3.87 -11.84
N ALA A 32 0.25 3.06 -10.86
CA ALA A 32 1.16 2.27 -10.05
C ALA A 32 1.91 1.25 -10.93
N PRO A 33 3.25 1.34 -11.06
CA PRO A 33 4.01 0.30 -11.72
C PRO A 33 4.06 -0.95 -10.84
N PRO A 34 4.37 -2.13 -11.41
CA PRO A 34 4.66 -3.33 -10.63
C PRO A 34 5.74 -3.06 -9.57
N GLY A 35 5.58 -3.65 -8.38
CA GLY A 35 6.50 -3.46 -7.25
C GLY A 35 6.30 -2.15 -6.46
N SER A 36 5.27 -1.36 -6.79
CA SER A 36 4.88 -0.19 -6.00
C SER A 36 3.76 -0.49 -5.01
N ILE A 37 3.68 0.34 -3.96
CA ILE A 37 2.55 0.37 -3.02
C ILE A 37 1.66 1.58 -3.31
N ALA A 38 0.34 1.40 -3.23
CA ALA A 38 -0.63 2.46 -3.50
C ALA A 38 -1.65 2.61 -2.38
N ALA A 39 -2.00 3.86 -2.03
CA ALA A 39 -3.07 4.12 -1.06
C ALA A 39 -4.46 4.03 -1.69
N VAL A 40 -5.37 3.37 -0.99
CA VAL A 40 -6.79 3.27 -1.33
C VAL A 40 -7.55 4.18 -0.37
N ILE A 41 -8.01 5.33 -0.87
CA ILE A 41 -8.69 6.35 -0.06
C ILE A 41 -10.11 6.50 -0.57
N GLY A 42 -11.07 6.15 0.29
CA GLY A 42 -12.50 6.27 0.01
C GLY A 42 -13.06 5.20 -0.93
N LYS A 43 -14.41 5.12 -0.95
CA LYS A 43 -15.14 4.08 -1.68
C LYS A 43 -15.01 4.17 -3.21
N SER A 44 -14.73 5.36 -3.75
CA SER A 44 -14.53 5.55 -5.20
C SER A 44 -13.23 4.92 -5.71
N ALA A 45 -12.26 4.66 -4.84
CA ALA A 45 -11.01 3.98 -5.19
C ALA A 45 -11.21 2.49 -5.52
N VAL A 46 -12.30 1.88 -5.06
CA VAL A 46 -12.64 0.47 -5.31
C VAL A 46 -12.75 0.16 -6.80
N LEU A 47 -13.39 1.04 -7.58
CA LEU A 47 -13.52 0.87 -9.04
C LEU A 47 -12.16 0.94 -9.75
N ARG A 48 -11.19 1.64 -9.16
CA ARG A 48 -9.83 1.80 -9.69
C ARG A 48 -8.91 0.66 -9.22
N LEU A 49 -9.25 0.00 -8.12
CA LEU A 49 -8.50 -1.11 -7.54
C LEU A 49 -8.34 -2.26 -8.54
N ALA A 50 -9.42 -2.64 -9.21
CA ALA A 50 -9.44 -3.73 -10.19
C ALA A 50 -8.46 -3.52 -11.36
N LYS A 51 -8.15 -2.26 -11.70
CA LYS A 51 -7.23 -1.90 -12.79
C LYS A 51 -5.81 -1.63 -12.29
N SER A 52 -5.59 -1.65 -10.98
CA SER A 52 -4.30 -1.26 -10.39
C SER A 52 -3.27 -2.38 -10.48
N ARG A 53 -2.08 -2.02 -10.97
CA ARG A 53 -0.89 -2.89 -11.01
C ARG A 53 0.02 -2.74 -9.77
N ALA A 54 -0.45 -2.06 -8.73
CA ALA A 54 0.28 -1.97 -7.46
C ALA A 54 0.50 -3.38 -6.88
N ALA A 55 1.72 -3.64 -6.42
CA ALA A 55 2.10 -4.90 -5.78
C ALA A 55 1.50 -5.04 -4.38
N ALA A 56 1.31 -3.92 -3.68
CA ALA A 56 0.64 -3.87 -2.40
C ALA A 56 -0.24 -2.62 -2.25
N LEU A 57 -1.11 -2.64 -1.25
CA LEU A 57 -2.06 -1.57 -0.98
C LEU A 57 -1.92 -1.04 0.46
N LEU A 58 -2.16 0.25 0.65
CA LEU A 58 -2.44 0.84 1.97
C LEU A 58 -3.95 1.06 2.07
N VAL A 59 -4.58 0.46 3.06
CA VAL A 59 -6.03 0.48 3.24
C VAL A 59 -6.37 0.78 4.69
N THR A 60 -7.58 1.26 4.94
CA THR A 60 -8.15 1.27 6.30
C THR A 60 -8.76 -0.09 6.64
N GLU A 61 -9.05 -0.34 7.93
CA GLU A 61 -9.69 -1.58 8.38
C GLU A 61 -11.00 -1.83 7.60
N VAL A 62 -11.81 -0.79 7.42
CA VAL A 62 -13.08 -0.86 6.66
C VAL A 62 -12.87 -1.24 5.19
N MET A 63 -11.71 -0.94 4.63
CA MET A 63 -11.37 -1.23 3.23
C MET A 63 -10.58 -2.54 3.06
N ALA A 64 -10.15 -3.20 4.14
CA ALA A 64 -9.41 -4.46 4.09
C ALA A 64 -10.20 -5.54 3.33
N GLY A 65 -11.52 -5.66 3.59
CA GLY A 65 -12.39 -6.59 2.86
C GLY A 65 -12.48 -6.29 1.35
N THR A 66 -12.24 -5.05 0.93
CA THR A 66 -12.22 -4.70 -0.50
C THR A 66 -10.88 -5.00 -1.16
N ALA A 67 -9.78 -5.02 -0.40
CA ALA A 67 -8.48 -5.47 -0.90
C ALA A 67 -8.48 -6.99 -1.16
N GLY A 68 -9.27 -7.76 -0.41
CA GLY A 68 -9.30 -9.22 -0.50
C GLY A 68 -7.92 -9.81 -0.21
N ASP A 69 -7.51 -10.81 -1.00
CA ASP A 69 -6.22 -11.48 -0.86
C ASP A 69 -5.03 -10.69 -1.42
N ARG A 70 -5.27 -9.50 -1.98
CA ARG A 70 -4.17 -8.66 -2.48
C ARG A 70 -3.27 -8.26 -1.33
N PRO A 71 -1.94 -8.24 -1.50
CA PRO A 71 -1.04 -7.78 -0.45
C PRO A 71 -1.43 -6.37 0.02
N HIS A 72 -1.63 -6.21 1.32
CA HIS A 72 -2.03 -4.93 1.88
C HIS A 72 -1.63 -4.73 3.33
N ILE A 73 -1.45 -3.46 3.68
CA ILE A 73 -1.21 -2.99 5.04
C ILE A 73 -2.42 -2.16 5.45
N ILE A 74 -2.96 -2.49 6.60
CA ILE A 74 -4.06 -1.80 7.25
C ILE A 74 -3.47 -0.69 8.12
N VAL A 75 -3.92 0.54 7.88
CA VAL A 75 -3.51 1.78 8.56
C VAL A 75 -4.71 2.73 8.70
N ASP A 76 -4.69 3.58 9.72
CA ASP A 76 -5.77 4.56 9.94
C ASP A 76 -5.83 5.64 8.85
N ARG A 77 -4.66 6.09 8.38
CA ARG A 77 -4.51 7.19 7.42
C ARG A 77 -3.65 6.77 6.22
N PRO A 78 -4.23 6.10 5.20
CA PRO A 78 -3.47 5.59 4.06
C PRO A 78 -2.70 6.65 3.26
N GLY A 79 -3.25 7.87 3.17
CA GLY A 79 -2.57 8.99 2.49
C GLY A 79 -1.32 9.46 3.22
N ASP A 80 -1.38 9.58 4.54
CA ASP A 80 -0.24 9.97 5.37
C ASP A 80 0.84 8.88 5.38
N ALA A 81 0.41 7.61 5.49
CA ALA A 81 1.28 6.45 5.38
C ALA A 81 2.02 6.39 4.03
N ALA A 82 1.32 6.64 2.93
CA ALA A 82 1.92 6.71 1.59
C ALA A 82 2.98 7.81 1.51
N ARG A 83 2.68 9.01 2.03
CA ARG A 83 3.61 10.14 2.04
C ARG A 83 4.86 9.84 2.88
N LEU A 84 4.69 9.16 4.01
CA LEU A 84 5.80 8.75 4.88
C LEU A 84 6.72 7.72 4.16
N LEU A 85 6.12 6.70 3.53
CA LEU A 85 6.85 5.69 2.76
C LEU A 85 7.60 6.31 1.59
N GLU A 86 6.97 7.23 0.87
CA GLU A 86 7.58 7.92 -0.27
C GLU A 86 8.81 8.71 0.18
N LYS A 87 8.69 9.49 1.26
CA LYS A 87 9.82 10.25 1.84
C LYS A 87 10.97 9.31 2.21
N HIS A 88 10.68 8.19 2.86
CA HIS A 88 11.70 7.23 3.30
C HIS A 88 12.43 6.56 2.12
N LEU A 89 11.70 6.18 1.07
CA LEU A 89 12.29 5.56 -0.12
C LEU A 89 13.19 6.53 -0.90
N ARG A 90 12.82 7.82 -0.97
CA ARG A 90 13.65 8.85 -1.61
C ARG A 90 14.95 9.12 -0.88
N THR A 91 14.98 9.01 0.45
CA THR A 91 16.20 9.24 1.25
C THR A 91 17.20 8.08 1.22
N ARG A 92 16.83 6.93 0.63
CA ARG A 92 17.67 5.72 0.55
C ARG A 92 18.03 5.32 -0.88
N ALA A 93 17.62 6.11 -1.87
CA ALA A 93 17.97 5.95 -3.28
C ALA A 93 19.17 6.85 -3.62
#